data_AF-A0A6M4P8Q0-F1
#
_entry.id   AF-A0A6M4P8Q0-F1
#
_cell.length_a   1.000
_cell.length_b   1.000
_cell.length_c   1.000
_cell.angle_alpha   90.00
_cell.angle_beta   90.00
_cell.angle_gamma   90.00
#
_symmetry.space_group_name_H-M   'P 1'
#
loop_
_entity.id
_entity.type
_entity.pdbx_description
1 polymer ?
#
loop_
_entity_poly.entity_id
_entity_poly.type
_entity_poly.pdbx_seq_one_letter_code
_entity_poly.pdbx_strand_id
1 'polypeptide(L)' 'MDPDERAAIVDEGYDPDDPAVLAELDHVRRVLAEHRHLTADPELSVGYLVNAARIHDAGRVSDVCR' A
#
# COMPACT_ATOMS: atom_id res chain seq x y z
N MET A 1 10.34 11.98 -6.94
CA MET A 1 8.99 11.50 -7.26
C MET A 1 9.00 11.11 -8.72
N ASP A 2 8.47 9.93 -9.04
CA ASP A 2 8.30 9.48 -10.43
C ASP A 2 6.94 9.93 -11.00
N PRO A 3 6.73 9.81 -12.33
CA PRO A 3 5.49 10.27 -12.97
C PRO A 3 4.22 9.57 -12.49
N ASP A 4 4.31 8.30 -12.08
CA ASP A 4 3.17 7.49 -11.66
C ASP A 4 2.73 7.87 -10.24
N GLU A 5 3.69 8.04 -9.33
CA GLU A 5 3.46 8.62 -7.99
C GLU A 5 2.79 9.99 -8.09
N ARG A 6 3.28 10.85 -9.01
CA ARG A 6 2.72 12.19 -9.21
C ARG A 6 1.28 12.13 -9.71
N ALA A 7 0.99 11.23 -10.64
CA ALA A 7 -0.36 11.04 -11.17
C ALA A 7 -1.34 10.55 -10.08
N ALA A 8 -0.92 9.60 -9.24
CA ALA A 8 -1.73 9.08 -8.15
C ALA A 8 -2.06 10.15 -7.09
N ILE A 9 -1.08 10.99 -6.75
CA ILE A 9 -1.29 12.11 -5.80
C ILE A 9 -2.30 13.12 -6.35
N VAL A 10 -2.21 13.44 -7.65
CA VAL A 10 -3.15 14.34 -8.33
C VAL A 10 -4.56 13.72 -8.43
N ASP A 11 -4.66 12.42 -8.71
CA ASP A 11 -5.94 11.70 -8.80
C ASP A 11 -6.69 11.72 -7.45
N GLU A 12 -5.96 11.65 -6.34
CA GLU A 12 -6.50 11.78 -4.98
C GLU A 12 -6.84 13.24 -4.60
N GLY A 13 -6.52 14.21 -5.47
CA GLY A 13 -6.86 15.62 -5.29
C GLY A 13 -5.84 16.44 -4.48
N TYR A 14 -4.63 15.93 -4.29
CA TYR A 14 -3.55 16.65 -3.61
C TYR A 14 -2.60 17.34 -4.60
N ASP A 15 -1.93 18.40 -4.15
CA ASP A 15 -0.83 19.02 -4.91
C ASP A 15 0.47 18.24 -4.67
N PRO A 16 1.07 17.62 -5.70
CA PRO A 16 2.32 16.88 -5.56
C PRO A 16 3.53 17.76 -5.24
N ASP A 17 3.45 19.07 -5.45
CA ASP A 17 4.52 20.01 -5.12
C ASP A 17 4.32 20.66 -3.74
N ASP A 18 3.24 20.29 -3.01
CA ASP A 18 3.02 20.71 -1.62
C ASP A 18 4.13 20.15 -0.71
N PRO A 19 4.81 20.99 0.08
CA PRO A 19 5.86 20.52 0.99
C PRO A 19 5.39 19.49 2.02
N ALA A 20 4.12 19.50 2.42
CA ALA A 20 3.56 18.50 3.32
C ALA A 20 3.42 17.13 2.65
N VAL A 21 2.96 17.10 1.40
CA VAL A 21 2.86 15.86 0.59
C VAL A 21 4.24 15.25 0.37
N LEU A 22 5.23 16.09 0.07
CA LEU A 22 6.61 15.64 -0.11
C LEU A 22 7.19 15.04 1.18
N ALA A 23 6.94 15.67 2.33
CA ALA A 23 7.41 15.18 3.64
C ALA A 23 6.78 13.82 3.99
N GLU A 24 5.47 13.66 3.77
CA GLU A 24 4.77 12.39 4.00
C GLU A 24 5.24 11.30 3.03
N LEU A 25 5.45 11.62 1.75
CA LEU A 25 5.98 10.65 0.79
C LEU A 25 7.38 10.15 1.18
N ASP A 26 8.25 11.05 1.65
CA ASP A 26 9.56 10.68 2.15
C ASP A 26 9.47 9.83 3.43
N HIS A 27 8.50 10.11 4.31
CA HIS A 27 8.22 9.27 5.47
C HIS A 27 7.81 7.86 5.05
N VAL A 28 6.86 7.72 4.13
CA VAL A 28 6.41 6.43 3.59
C VAL A 28 7.57 5.66 2.98
N ARG A 29 8.41 6.31 2.17
CA ARG A 29 9.61 5.67 1.58
C ARG A 29 10.56 5.16 2.64
N ARG A 30 10.80 5.93 3.71
CA ARG A 30 11.66 5.52 4.81
C ARG A 30 11.10 4.29 5.52
N VAL A 31 9.80 4.29 5.82
CA VAL A 31 9.10 3.15 6.44
C VAL A 31 9.22 1.91 5.55
N LEU A 32 8.96 2.03 4.24
CA LEU A 32 9.10 0.90 3.31
C LEU A 32 10.53 0.39 3.21
N ALA A 33 11.54 1.27 3.24
CA ALA A 33 12.94 0.87 3.24
C ALA A 33 13.34 0.15 4.54
N GLU A 34 12.92 0.67 5.70
CA GLU A 34 13.13 0.05 7.01
C GLU A 34 12.50 -1.34 7.07
N HIS A 35 11.30 -1.49 6.52
CA HIS A 35 10.53 -2.74 6.52
C HIS A 35 10.72 -3.59 5.27
N ARG A 36 11.70 -3.27 4.43
CA ARG A 36 12.00 -4.04 3.20
C ARG A 36 12.26 -5.51 3.49
N HIS A 37 12.81 -5.82 4.66
CA HIS A 37 13.05 -7.19 5.13
C HIS A 37 11.74 -7.98 5.36
N LEU A 38 10.63 -7.32 5.66
CA LEU A 38 9.31 -7.95 5.75
C LEU A 38 8.77 -8.30 4.36
N THR A 39 9.03 -7.47 3.35
CA THR A 39 8.62 -7.75 1.97
C THR A 39 9.57 -8.66 1.20
N ALA A 40 10.76 -8.93 1.76
CA ALA A 40 11.75 -9.82 1.17
C ALA A 40 11.39 -11.31 1.34
N ASP A 41 10.51 -11.62 2.30
CA ASP A 41 9.89 -12.92 2.41
C ASP A 41 8.68 -12.97 1.45
N PRO A 42 8.66 -13.86 0.43
CA PRO A 42 7.55 -13.93 -0.53
C PRO A 42 6.19 -14.19 0.13
N GLU A 43 6.16 -14.82 1.31
CA GLU A 43 4.95 -15.06 2.11
C GLU A 43 4.46 -13.82 2.87
N LEU A 44 5.24 -12.73 2.89
CA LEU A 44 4.88 -11.44 3.51
C LEU A 44 4.92 -10.28 2.51
N SER A 45 5.04 -10.58 1.21
CA SER A 45 4.95 -9.57 0.16
C SER A 45 3.58 -8.87 0.19
N VAL A 46 3.55 -7.58 -0.16
CA VAL A 46 2.29 -6.81 -0.23
C VAL A 46 1.27 -7.49 -1.16
N GLY A 47 1.74 -8.09 -2.27
CA GLY A 47 0.89 -8.87 -3.16
C GLY A 47 0.28 -10.11 -2.47
N TYR A 48 1.07 -10.84 -1.68
CA TYR A 48 0.57 -11.96 -0.89
C TYR A 48 -0.41 -11.50 0.19
N LEU A 49 -0.11 -10.43 0.93
CA LEU A 49 -0.98 -9.91 1.99
C LEU A 49 -2.32 -9.38 1.44
N VAL A 50 -2.30 -8.66 0.31
CA VAL A 50 -3.53 -8.22 -0.37
C VAL A 50 -4.34 -9.42 -0.88
N ASN A 51 -3.68 -10.45 -1.41
CA ASN A 51 -4.35 -11.67 -1.85
C ASN A 51 -4.94 -12.46 -0.67
N ALA A 52 -4.19 -12.64 0.41
CA ALA A 52 -4.63 -13.32 1.64
C ALA A 52 -5.81 -12.59 2.29
N ALA A 53 -5.78 -11.26 2.36
CA ALA A 53 -6.90 -10.46 2.86
C ALA A 53 -8.17 -10.66 2.02
N ARG A 54 -8.07 -10.70 0.68
CA ARG A 54 -9.21 -10.99 -0.21
C ARG A 54 -9.75 -12.41 -0.02
N ILE A 55 -8.89 -13.41 0.19
CA ILE A 55 -9.31 -14.79 0.45
C ILE A 55 -10.06 -14.88 1.78
N HIS A 56 -9.59 -14.18 2.82
CA HIS A 56 -10.29 -14.11 4.10
C HIS A 56 -11.66 -13.42 4.00
N ASP A 57 -11.78 -12.36 3.20
CA ASP A 57 -13.05 -11.66 2.99
C ASP A 57 -14.05 -12.54 2.22
N ALA A 58 -13.59 -13.30 1.22
CA ALA A 58 -14.40 -14.27 0.49
C ALA A 58 -14.84 -15.48 1.36
N GLY A 59 -14.00 -15.90 2.31
CA GLY A 59 -14.32 -16.95 3.28
C GLY A 59 -15.38 -16.51 4.29
N ARG A 60 -15.37 -15.24 4.70
CA ARG A 60 -16.34 -14.68 5.65
C ARG A 60 -17.75 -14.56 5.06
N VAL A 61 -17.89 -14.42 3.75
CA VAL A 61 -19.20 -14.39 3.07
C VAL A 61 -19.83 -15.79 2.99
N SER A 62 -19.03 -16.87 3.03
CA SER A 62 -19.55 -18.25 3.02
C SER A 62 -20.00 -18.77 4.39
N ASP A 63 -19.49 -18.22 5.50
CA ASP A 63 -19.82 -18.70 6.87
C ASP A 63 -21.07 -18.04 7.49
N VAL A 64 -21.69 -17.07 6.82
CA VAL A 64 -22.90 -16.37 7.31
C VAL A 64 -24.21 -17.05 6.87
N CYS A 65 -24.15 -18.12 6.08
CA CYS A 65 -25.30 -18.94 5.72
C CYS A 65 -25.11 -20.40 6.14
N ARG A 66 -25.29 -20.69 7.44
CA ARG A 66 -25.65 -22.03 7.89
C ARG A 66 -26.63 -22.00 9.04
#